data_AF-A0A962VXL3-F1
#
_entry.id   AF-A0A962VXL3-F1
#
_cell.length_a   1.000
_cell.length_b   1.000
_cell.length_c   1.000
_cell.angle_alpha   90.00
_cell.angle_beta   90.00
_cell.angle_gamma   90.00
#
_symmetry.space_group_name_H-M   'P 1'
#
loop_
_entity.id
_entity.type
_entity.pdbx_description
1 polymer ?
#
loop_
_entity_poly.entity_id
_entity_poly.type
_entity_poly.pdbx_seq_one_letter_code
_entity_poly.pdbx_strand_id
1 'polypeptide(L)'
;NPSVLIAAGLVARNARARGLTRKPWVKSSLAPGSQVVTDYLEKAGLQDDLDALGFNLVGYGCTTCIGNSGPLDPPLAKAIADGDLVSCSVLSGNRNFEGRIGPDIKANYLASPPLVVAYAIAGTLRKNLTNDPLGQDQDGNDVYLKDIWPTSHEIAEIMAKAVTPQMFAERYSDVFKGDEHWQAIEVSGGQTYSWPLGSTYVQNPPYFKDMELEIEAPKDIENARVLAVFGD
;
A
#
# COMPACT_ATOMS: atom_id res chain seq x y z
N ASN A 1 12.42 1.17 0.39
CA ASN A 1 13.60 0.83 1.22
C ASN A 1 13.83 -0.68 1.11
N PRO A 2 14.90 -1.13 0.42
CA PRO A 2 15.17 -2.54 0.21
C PRO A 2 15.33 -3.36 1.49
N SER A 3 15.94 -2.81 2.55
CA SER A 3 16.24 -3.57 3.76
C SER A 3 14.99 -4.12 4.43
N VAL A 4 13.94 -3.30 4.54
CA VAL A 4 12.67 -3.71 5.17
C VAL A 4 11.81 -4.60 4.27
N LEU A 5 11.92 -4.49 2.95
CA LEU A 5 11.20 -5.36 2.02
C LEU A 5 11.87 -6.74 1.93
N ILE A 6 13.19 -6.79 1.92
CA ILE A 6 13.96 -8.04 2.07
C ILE A 6 13.64 -8.69 3.42
N ALA A 7 13.58 -7.91 4.51
CA ALA A 7 13.18 -8.42 5.81
C ALA A 7 11.77 -9.03 5.80
N ALA A 8 10.80 -8.40 5.11
CA ALA A 8 9.46 -8.93 4.96
C ALA A 8 9.43 -10.25 4.18
N GLY A 9 10.17 -10.32 3.08
CA GLY A 9 10.35 -11.55 2.31
C GLY A 9 10.98 -12.67 3.14
N LEU A 10 12.00 -12.35 3.95
CA LEU A 10 12.64 -13.32 4.85
C LEU A 10 11.70 -13.82 5.95
N VAL A 11 10.89 -12.94 6.54
CA VAL A 11 9.84 -13.35 7.49
C VAL A 11 8.86 -14.30 6.81
N ALA A 12 8.43 -14.01 5.57
CA ALA A 12 7.56 -14.89 4.81
C ALA A 12 8.20 -16.25 4.51
N ARG A 13 9.46 -16.26 4.05
CA ARG A 13 10.25 -17.48 3.80
C ARG A 13 10.35 -18.36 5.05
N ASN A 14 10.75 -17.76 6.17
CA ASN A 14 10.94 -18.48 7.43
C ASN A 14 9.60 -19.00 8.00
N ALA A 15 8.52 -18.21 7.88
CA ALA A 15 7.18 -18.63 8.25
C ALA A 15 6.71 -19.83 7.40
N ARG A 16 6.86 -19.74 6.07
CA ARG A 16 6.47 -20.80 5.13
C ARG A 16 7.27 -22.08 5.36
N ALA A 17 8.57 -21.98 5.62
CA ALA A 17 9.43 -23.12 5.95
C ALA A 17 8.95 -23.87 7.21
N ARG A 18 8.25 -23.17 8.11
CA ARG A 18 7.62 -23.75 9.31
C ARG A 18 6.14 -24.11 9.11
N GLY A 19 5.61 -24.06 7.90
CA GLY A 19 4.21 -24.37 7.60
C GLY A 19 3.21 -23.30 8.03
N LEU A 20 3.65 -22.10 8.40
CA LEU A 20 2.77 -20.99 8.71
C LEU A 20 2.27 -20.30 7.44
N THR A 21 1.03 -19.82 7.48
CA THR A 21 0.42 -18.98 6.44
C THR A 21 -0.42 -17.87 7.06
N ARG A 22 -0.83 -16.87 6.27
CA ARG A 22 -1.74 -15.82 6.73
C ARG A 22 -3.09 -16.41 7.13
N LYS A 23 -3.81 -15.74 8.04
CA LYS A 23 -5.19 -16.13 8.32
C LYS A 23 -6.11 -15.82 7.12
N PRO A 24 -7.13 -16.66 6.86
CA PRO A 24 -7.95 -16.55 5.65
C PRO A 24 -8.76 -15.24 5.58
N TRP A 25 -9.12 -14.66 6.72
CA TRP A 25 -9.83 -13.38 6.82
C TRP A 25 -8.94 -12.14 6.61
N VAL A 26 -7.63 -12.30 6.41
CA VAL A 26 -6.72 -11.18 6.18
C VAL A 26 -6.60 -10.91 4.69
N LYS A 27 -7.00 -9.71 4.25
CA LYS A 27 -6.69 -9.21 2.91
C LYS A 27 -5.26 -8.66 2.87
N SER A 28 -4.36 -9.37 2.20
CA SER A 28 -2.95 -9.00 2.01
C SER A 28 -2.70 -8.45 0.60
N SER A 29 -1.68 -7.59 0.47
CA SER A 29 -1.30 -6.99 -0.80
C SER A 29 0.14 -6.50 -0.77
N LEU A 30 0.87 -6.63 -1.88
CA LEU A 30 2.16 -5.98 -2.10
C LEU A 30 2.01 -4.94 -3.22
N ALA A 31 2.21 -3.67 -2.89
CA ALA A 31 2.14 -2.56 -3.84
C ALA A 31 3.43 -1.73 -3.81
N PRO A 32 4.45 -2.12 -4.60
CA PRO A 32 5.72 -1.41 -4.63
C PRO A 32 5.61 -0.03 -5.30
N GLY A 33 6.51 0.88 -4.92
CA GLY A 33 6.64 2.18 -5.58
C GLY A 33 7.39 2.14 -6.92
N SER A 34 8.02 1.01 -7.26
CA SER A 34 8.80 0.83 -8.49
C SER A 34 8.96 -0.65 -8.81
N GLN A 35 9.11 -0.97 -10.10
CA GLN A 35 9.38 -2.33 -10.60
C GLN A 35 10.69 -2.91 -10.08
N VAL A 36 11.68 -2.07 -9.75
CA VAL A 36 12.96 -2.50 -9.16
C VAL A 36 12.76 -3.32 -7.88
N VAL A 37 11.67 -3.07 -7.14
CA VAL A 37 11.33 -3.85 -5.94
C VAL A 37 11.07 -5.31 -6.26
N THR A 38 10.23 -5.55 -7.26
CA THR A 38 9.90 -6.90 -7.71
C THR A 38 11.16 -7.61 -8.20
N ASP A 39 12.00 -6.92 -8.99
CA ASP A 39 13.24 -7.50 -9.54
C ASP A 39 14.19 -8.02 -8.45
N TYR A 40 14.44 -7.23 -7.40
CA TYR A 40 15.36 -7.70 -6.35
C TYR A 40 14.70 -8.73 -5.43
N LEU A 41 13.37 -8.72 -5.26
CA LEU A 41 12.67 -9.74 -4.49
C LEU A 41 12.67 -11.09 -5.23
N GLU A 42 12.45 -11.08 -6.53
CA GLU A 42 12.55 -12.25 -7.41
C GLU A 42 13.99 -12.78 -7.45
N LYS A 43 14.98 -11.90 -7.69
CA LYS A 43 16.40 -12.30 -7.68
C LYS A 43 16.86 -12.85 -6.33
N ALA A 44 16.30 -12.35 -5.22
CA ALA A 44 16.56 -12.88 -3.89
C ALA A 44 15.81 -14.20 -3.59
N GLY A 45 14.90 -14.64 -4.47
CA GLY A 45 14.05 -15.81 -4.24
C GLY A 45 13.00 -15.61 -3.15
N LEU A 46 12.61 -14.36 -2.86
CA LEU A 46 11.69 -14.01 -1.78
C LEU A 46 10.27 -13.67 -2.24
N GLN A 47 10.08 -13.40 -3.54
CA GLN A 47 8.75 -13.08 -4.09
C GLN A 47 7.79 -14.26 -3.95
N ASP A 48 8.23 -15.48 -4.25
CA ASP A 48 7.41 -16.69 -4.14
C ASP A 48 6.93 -16.96 -2.69
N ASP A 49 7.75 -16.60 -1.71
CA ASP A 49 7.38 -16.74 -0.30
C ASP A 49 6.36 -15.70 0.14
N LEU A 50 6.49 -14.46 -0.34
CA LEU A 50 5.47 -13.42 -0.15
C LEU A 50 4.15 -13.83 -0.80
N ASP A 51 4.20 -14.33 -2.04
CA ASP A 51 3.04 -14.80 -2.79
C ASP A 51 2.34 -15.97 -2.10
N ALA A 52 3.09 -16.94 -1.55
CA ALA A 52 2.55 -18.06 -0.79
C ALA A 52 1.78 -17.62 0.47
N LEU A 53 2.14 -16.48 1.05
CA LEU A 53 1.42 -15.86 2.17
C LEU A 53 0.34 -14.87 1.69
N GLY A 54 0.11 -14.74 0.38
CA GLY A 54 -0.90 -13.88 -0.23
C GLY A 54 -0.47 -12.42 -0.42
N PHE A 55 0.81 -12.09 -0.26
CA PHE A 55 1.35 -10.75 -0.56
C PHE A 55 1.71 -10.63 -2.04
N ASN A 56 0.74 -10.91 -2.90
CA ASN A 56 0.91 -10.81 -4.33
C ASN A 56 1.10 -9.36 -4.77
N LEU A 57 1.87 -9.16 -5.84
CA LEU A 57 1.97 -7.88 -6.52
C LEU A 57 0.59 -7.47 -7.05
N VAL A 58 0.01 -6.43 -6.45
CA VAL A 58 -1.32 -5.91 -6.87
C VAL A 58 -1.22 -4.70 -7.79
N GLY A 59 -0.03 -4.12 -7.93
CA GLY A 59 0.23 -2.98 -8.80
C GLY A 59 1.36 -2.08 -8.29
N TYR A 60 1.82 -1.20 -9.17
CA TYR A 60 2.85 -0.21 -8.86
C TYR A 60 2.21 1.15 -8.66
N GLY A 61 2.18 1.64 -7.42
CA GLY A 61 1.53 2.90 -7.09
C GLY A 61 1.01 2.97 -5.66
N CYS A 62 0.25 4.02 -5.37
CA CYS A 62 -0.14 4.32 -3.99
C CYS A 62 -1.08 3.30 -3.35
N THR A 63 -2.03 2.74 -4.10
CA THR A 63 -2.99 1.70 -3.65
C THR A 63 -3.57 1.98 -2.24
N THR A 64 -3.43 1.04 -1.30
CA THR A 64 -3.87 1.10 0.09
C THR A 64 -3.37 2.35 0.84
N CYS A 65 -2.18 2.85 0.52
CA CYS A 65 -1.61 4.04 1.20
C CYS A 65 -2.51 5.29 1.04
N ILE A 66 -3.24 5.37 -0.08
CA ILE A 66 -4.18 6.48 -0.34
C ILE A 66 -5.65 6.11 -0.13
N GLY A 67 -5.95 4.93 0.40
CA GLY A 67 -7.31 4.43 0.54
C GLY A 67 -7.85 3.70 -0.69
N ASN A 68 -7.04 3.53 -1.74
CA ASN A 68 -7.40 2.69 -2.89
C ASN A 68 -7.14 1.21 -2.55
N SER A 69 -7.72 0.74 -1.45
CA SER A 69 -7.55 -0.61 -0.90
C SER A 69 -8.49 -1.62 -1.56
N GLY A 70 -9.50 -1.15 -2.29
CA GLY A 70 -10.58 -1.98 -2.83
C GLY A 70 -11.49 -2.59 -1.75
N PRO A 71 -12.57 -3.27 -2.14
CA PRO A 71 -13.54 -3.84 -1.19
C PRO A 71 -12.95 -5.03 -0.42
N LEU A 72 -13.43 -5.28 0.80
CA LEU A 72 -13.26 -6.57 1.46
C LEU A 72 -14.20 -7.61 0.81
N ASP A 73 -13.90 -8.90 1.03
CA ASP A 73 -14.82 -9.96 0.60
C ASP A 73 -16.19 -9.76 1.26
N PRO A 74 -17.31 -9.83 0.51
CA PRO A 74 -18.64 -9.53 1.05
C PRO A 74 -19.01 -10.29 2.33
N PRO A 75 -18.65 -11.58 2.51
CA PRO A 75 -18.89 -12.29 3.77
C PRO A 75 -18.13 -11.68 4.96
N LEU A 76 -16.92 -11.16 4.75
CA LEU A 76 -16.13 -10.52 5.81
C LEU A 76 -16.72 -9.16 6.18
N ALA A 77 -17.06 -8.34 5.19
CA ALA A 77 -17.71 -7.05 5.41
C ALA A 77 -19.04 -7.22 6.17
N LYS A 78 -19.84 -8.22 5.79
CA LYS A 78 -21.07 -8.58 6.49
C LYS A 78 -20.82 -9.01 7.94
N ALA A 79 -19.83 -9.86 8.19
CA ALA A 79 -19.50 -10.30 9.54
C ALA A 79 -19.02 -9.15 10.45
N ILE A 80 -18.25 -8.20 9.90
CA ILE A 80 -17.82 -6.99 10.61
C ILE A 80 -19.04 -6.14 10.99
N ALA A 81 -19.95 -5.90 10.04
CA ALA A 81 -21.15 -5.09 10.27
C ALA A 81 -22.12 -5.74 11.25
N ASP A 82 -22.48 -7.01 11.04
CA ASP A 82 -23.43 -7.75 11.90
C ASP A 82 -22.92 -7.89 13.34
N GLY A 83 -21.61 -8.03 13.51
CA GLY A 83 -20.96 -8.21 14.81
C GLY A 83 -20.52 -6.91 15.50
N ASP A 84 -20.74 -5.75 14.88
CA ASP A 84 -20.18 -4.44 15.28
C ASP A 84 -18.69 -4.52 15.64
N LEU A 85 -17.91 -5.23 14.82
CA LEU A 85 -16.52 -5.53 15.12
C LEU A 85 -15.63 -4.31 14.88
N VAL A 86 -14.62 -4.16 15.74
CA VAL A 86 -13.46 -3.29 15.45
C VAL A 86 -12.48 -4.07 14.59
N SER A 87 -12.71 -4.01 13.29
CA SER A 87 -11.77 -4.44 12.25
C SER A 87 -10.57 -3.49 12.17
N CYS A 88 -9.43 -4.04 11.79
CA CYS A 88 -8.18 -3.30 11.75
C CYS A 88 -7.42 -3.47 10.44
N SER A 89 -6.63 -2.47 10.08
CA SER A 89 -5.56 -2.59 9.09
C SER A 89 -4.19 -2.45 9.75
N VAL A 90 -3.20 -3.11 9.18
CA VAL A 90 -1.78 -2.90 9.47
C VAL A 90 -1.11 -2.63 8.13
N LEU A 91 -0.46 -1.47 7.99
CA LEU A 91 0.12 -1.05 6.72
C LEU A 91 1.49 -0.40 6.90
N SER A 92 2.36 -0.58 5.91
CA SER A 92 3.66 0.10 5.81
C SER A 92 3.55 1.45 5.08
N GLY A 93 2.50 2.21 5.41
CA GLY A 93 2.24 3.56 4.90
C GLY A 93 2.72 4.65 5.85
N ASN A 94 2.15 5.85 5.73
CA ASN A 94 2.52 7.01 6.55
C ASN A 94 1.34 7.75 7.22
N ARG A 95 0.09 7.36 6.94
CA ARG A 95 -1.13 7.97 7.48
C ARG A 95 -2.15 6.88 7.83
N ASN A 96 -2.89 7.07 8.91
CA ASN A 96 -3.80 6.07 9.47
C ASN A 96 -5.09 6.68 10.08
N PHE A 97 -5.53 7.84 9.58
CA PHE A 97 -6.78 8.47 10.02
C PHE A 97 -8.01 7.58 9.76
N GLU A 98 -9.08 7.80 10.52
CA GLU A 98 -10.33 7.06 10.40
C GLU A 98 -10.91 7.17 8.98
N GLY A 99 -11.48 6.07 8.47
CA GLY A 99 -12.07 6.00 7.13
C GLY A 99 -11.08 6.09 5.95
N ARG A 100 -9.79 6.36 6.19
CA ARG A 100 -8.79 6.51 5.12
C ARG A 100 -8.54 5.21 4.37
N ILE A 101 -8.43 4.09 5.07
CA ILE A 101 -7.99 2.82 4.48
C ILE A 101 -9.16 2.09 3.82
N GLY A 102 -10.34 2.15 4.40
CA GLY A 102 -11.55 1.56 3.85
C GLY A 102 -12.75 1.79 4.78
N PRO A 103 -13.97 1.70 4.25
CA PRO A 103 -15.20 1.95 5.02
C PRO A 103 -15.42 0.90 6.12
N ASP A 104 -14.97 -0.33 5.88
CA ASP A 104 -15.12 -1.44 6.82
C ASP A 104 -14.00 -1.52 7.86
N ILE A 105 -13.10 -0.53 7.95
CA ILE A 105 -11.91 -0.56 8.84
C ILE A 105 -11.97 0.58 9.86
N LYS A 106 -12.11 0.24 11.13
CA LYS A 106 -12.22 1.23 12.23
C LYS A 106 -10.87 1.62 12.83
N ALA A 107 -9.87 0.73 12.83
CA ALA A 107 -8.55 1.01 13.42
C ALA A 107 -7.40 0.73 12.44
N ASN A 108 -6.43 1.63 12.37
CA ASN A 108 -5.34 1.56 11.39
C ASN A 108 -3.98 1.71 12.06
N TYR A 109 -3.06 0.78 11.81
CA TYR A 109 -1.74 0.75 12.45
C TYR A 109 -0.63 0.83 11.41
N LEU A 110 0.26 1.81 11.59
CA LEU A 110 1.48 1.91 10.79
C LEU A 110 2.54 0.98 11.36
N ALA A 111 3.09 0.11 10.53
CA ALA A 111 4.12 -0.84 10.93
C ALA A 111 5.15 -1.05 9.82
N SER A 112 6.31 -1.58 10.16
CA SER A 112 7.31 -1.98 9.17
C SER A 112 6.77 -3.13 8.29
N PRO A 113 7.20 -3.25 7.03
CA PRO A 113 6.83 -4.38 6.17
C PRO A 113 6.92 -5.78 6.82
N PRO A 114 7.98 -6.17 7.56
CA PRO A 114 8.03 -7.49 8.20
C PRO A 114 6.97 -7.64 9.31
N LEU A 115 6.61 -6.57 10.03
CA LEU A 115 5.51 -6.62 11.00
C LEU A 115 4.15 -6.77 10.32
N VAL A 116 3.95 -6.18 9.14
CA VAL A 116 2.73 -6.39 8.35
C VAL A 116 2.56 -7.89 8.04
N VAL A 117 3.64 -8.56 7.61
CA VAL A 117 3.63 -10.01 7.37
C VAL A 117 3.34 -10.79 8.66
N ALA A 118 3.99 -10.45 9.77
CA ALA A 118 3.77 -11.11 11.06
C ALA A 118 2.32 -10.98 11.55
N TYR A 119 1.71 -9.79 11.42
CA TYR A 119 0.31 -9.58 11.79
C TYR A 119 -0.67 -10.28 10.84
N ALA A 120 -0.31 -10.47 9.57
CA ALA A 120 -1.13 -11.28 8.66
C ALA A 120 -1.15 -12.77 9.06
N ILE A 121 -0.03 -13.30 9.56
CA ILE A 121 0.07 -14.65 10.11
C ILE A 121 -0.72 -14.77 11.43
N ALA A 122 -0.56 -13.80 12.33
CA ALA A 122 -1.29 -13.76 13.59
C ALA A 122 -2.81 -13.60 13.37
N GLY A 123 -3.20 -12.81 12.37
CA GLY A 123 -4.59 -12.49 12.01
C GLY A 123 -5.33 -11.64 13.04
N THR A 124 -4.62 -11.07 14.02
CA THR A 124 -5.19 -10.21 15.06
C THR A 124 -4.12 -9.31 15.68
N LEU A 125 -4.51 -8.12 16.10
CA LEU A 125 -3.68 -7.18 16.87
C LEU A 125 -3.79 -7.39 18.39
N ARG A 126 -4.68 -8.28 18.84
CA ARG A 126 -4.86 -8.60 20.27
C ARG A 126 -3.78 -9.52 20.83
N LYS A 127 -2.87 -9.98 19.97
CA LYS A 127 -1.81 -10.93 20.30
C LYS A 127 -0.53 -10.17 20.62
N ASN A 128 0.14 -10.56 21.71
CA ASN A 128 1.45 -10.04 22.02
C ASN A 128 2.49 -10.80 21.20
N LEU A 129 2.90 -10.24 20.05
CA LEU A 129 3.85 -10.93 19.15
C LEU A 129 5.23 -11.23 19.78
N THR A 130 5.57 -10.60 20.91
CA THR A 130 6.80 -10.88 21.64
C THR A 130 6.72 -12.17 22.45
N ASN A 131 5.55 -12.48 23.00
CA ASN A 131 5.37 -13.56 23.98
C ASN A 131 4.43 -14.67 23.52
N ASP A 132 3.55 -14.41 22.56
CA ASP A 132 2.56 -15.37 22.08
C ASP A 132 3.04 -16.00 20.76
N PRO A 133 2.86 -17.31 20.57
CA PRO A 133 3.31 -18.00 19.36
C PRO A 133 2.44 -17.64 18.17
N LEU A 134 3.00 -17.27 17.02
CA LEU A 134 2.27 -16.91 15.79
C LEU A 134 1.34 -18.03 15.32
N GLY A 135 1.80 -19.28 15.44
CA GLY A 135 1.07 -20.51 15.13
C GLY A 135 1.90 -21.71 15.54
N GLN A 136 1.50 -22.89 15.08
CA GLN A 136 2.24 -24.14 15.27
C GLN A 136 2.84 -24.61 13.95
N ASP A 137 4.02 -25.21 14.02
CA ASP A 137 4.64 -25.86 12.87
C ASP A 137 3.99 -27.22 12.55
N GLN A 138 4.52 -27.91 11.54
CA GLN A 138 4.01 -29.21 11.09
C GLN A 138 4.12 -30.31 12.14
N ASP A 139 5.00 -30.15 13.13
CA ASP A 139 5.23 -31.09 14.23
C ASP A 139 4.45 -30.68 15.50
N GLY A 140 3.69 -29.58 15.44
CA GLY A 140 2.90 -29.05 16.56
C GLY A 140 3.67 -28.16 17.52
N ASN A 141 4.92 -27.77 17.20
CA ASN A 141 5.68 -26.86 18.05
C ASN A 141 5.23 -25.42 17.84
N ASP A 142 5.16 -24.69 18.95
CA ASP A 142 4.87 -23.27 18.93
C ASP A 142 5.97 -22.48 18.21
N VAL A 143 5.58 -21.67 17.22
CA VAL A 143 6.48 -20.79 16.46
C VAL A 143 6.27 -19.35 16.87
N TYR A 144 7.30 -18.71 17.39
CA TYR A 144 7.28 -17.33 17.85
C TYR A 144 7.83 -16.37 16.80
N LEU A 145 7.59 -15.07 16.98
CA LEU A 145 8.13 -14.04 16.08
C LEU A 145 9.66 -14.14 15.96
N LYS A 146 10.35 -14.33 17.09
CA LYS A 146 11.81 -14.49 17.15
C LYS A 146 12.35 -15.66 16.31
N ASP A 147 11.52 -16.67 16.05
CA ASP A 147 11.91 -17.88 15.34
C ASP A 147 11.91 -17.69 13.82
N ILE A 148 11.22 -16.66 13.34
CA ILE A 148 11.11 -16.32 11.92
C ILE A 148 11.73 -14.95 11.59
N TRP A 149 12.12 -14.17 12.60
CA TRP A 149 12.67 -12.83 12.40
C TRP A 149 14.10 -12.90 11.84
N PRO A 150 14.40 -12.23 10.72
CA PRO A 150 15.73 -12.25 10.13
C PRO A 150 16.75 -11.44 10.93
N THR A 151 18.02 -11.82 10.84
CA THR A 151 19.11 -11.03 11.41
C THR A 151 19.47 -9.86 10.48
N SER A 152 20.03 -8.79 11.05
CA SER A 152 20.54 -7.67 10.25
C SER A 152 21.65 -8.09 9.28
N HIS A 153 22.45 -9.09 9.66
CA HIS A 153 23.50 -9.64 8.81
C HIS A 153 22.93 -10.34 7.57
N GLU A 154 21.94 -11.21 7.75
CA GLU A 154 21.26 -11.90 6.65
C GLU A 154 20.61 -10.91 5.66
N ILE A 155 19.93 -9.88 6.18
CA ILE A 155 19.33 -8.83 5.35
C ILE A 155 20.41 -8.13 4.52
N ALA A 156 21.55 -7.78 5.13
CA ALA A 156 22.64 -7.09 4.45
C ALA A 156 23.28 -7.96 3.37
N GLU A 157 23.48 -9.26 3.62
CA GLU A 157 24.05 -10.19 2.64
C GLU A 157 23.16 -10.35 1.41
N ILE A 158 21.85 -10.53 1.61
CA ILE A 158 20.90 -10.66 0.50
C ILE A 158 20.80 -9.35 -0.26
N MET A 159 20.73 -8.22 0.43
CA MET A 159 20.69 -6.91 -0.18
C MET A 159 21.90 -6.65 -1.08
N ALA A 160 23.11 -6.99 -0.61
CA ALA A 160 24.34 -6.83 -1.38
C ALA A 160 24.39 -7.71 -2.65
N LYS A 161 23.74 -8.87 -2.63
CA LYS A 161 23.68 -9.81 -3.77
C LYS A 161 22.56 -9.47 -4.76
N ALA A 162 21.41 -9.08 -4.25
CA ALA A 162 20.19 -8.90 -5.03
C ALA A 162 20.09 -7.50 -5.64
N VAL A 163 20.40 -6.45 -4.88
CA VAL A 163 20.19 -5.05 -5.28
C VAL A 163 21.42 -4.53 -6.01
N THR A 164 21.32 -4.31 -7.33
CA THR A 164 22.45 -3.83 -8.13
C THR A 164 22.14 -2.52 -8.85
N PRO A 165 23.14 -1.64 -9.10
CA PRO A 165 22.94 -0.43 -9.89
C PRO A 165 22.34 -0.67 -11.28
N GLN A 166 22.68 -1.81 -11.90
CA GLN A 166 22.20 -2.20 -13.23
C GLN A 166 20.68 -2.36 -13.27
N MET A 167 20.05 -2.93 -12.22
CA MET A 167 18.59 -3.03 -12.15
C MET A 167 17.91 -1.67 -12.24
N PHE A 168 18.49 -0.65 -11.58
CA PHE A 168 17.97 0.70 -11.67
C PHE A 168 18.18 1.27 -13.08
N ALA A 169 19.39 1.13 -13.64
CA ALA A 169 19.67 1.63 -14.98
C ALA A 169 18.71 1.05 -16.04
N GLU A 170 18.45 -0.26 -15.99
CA GLU A 170 17.54 -0.97 -16.90
C GLU A 170 16.08 -0.55 -16.72
N ARG A 171 15.58 -0.49 -15.47
CA ARG A 171 14.18 -0.11 -15.24
C ARG A 171 13.89 1.36 -15.54
N TYR A 172 14.87 2.24 -15.35
CA TYR A 172 14.67 3.67 -15.60
C TYR A 172 15.00 4.11 -17.04
N SER A 173 15.64 3.26 -17.87
CA SER A 173 15.92 3.62 -19.27
C SER A 173 14.64 3.83 -20.10
N ASP A 174 13.60 3.04 -19.81
CA ASP A 174 12.34 3.02 -20.56
C ASP A 174 11.13 3.48 -19.73
N VAL A 175 11.34 4.21 -18.62
CA VAL A 175 10.26 4.58 -17.68
C VAL A 175 9.11 5.36 -18.34
N PHE A 176 9.41 6.12 -19.40
CA PHE A 176 8.42 6.92 -20.14
C PHE A 176 7.76 6.18 -21.30
N LYS A 177 8.24 4.99 -21.66
CA LYS A 177 7.72 4.21 -22.78
C LYS A 177 6.27 3.77 -22.52
N GLY A 178 5.97 3.40 -21.27
CA GLY A 178 4.68 2.84 -20.88
C GLY A 178 4.36 1.50 -21.55
N ASP A 179 3.20 0.94 -21.24
CA ASP A 179 2.69 -0.28 -21.84
C ASP A 179 1.98 0.00 -23.19
N GLU A 180 1.43 -1.05 -23.81
CA GLU A 180 0.68 -0.93 -25.07
C GLU A 180 -0.54 -0.01 -24.92
N HIS A 181 -1.19 -0.01 -23.75
CA HIS A 181 -2.33 0.85 -23.48
C HIS A 181 -1.93 2.32 -23.40
N TRP A 182 -0.83 2.64 -22.72
CA TRP A 182 -0.27 3.98 -22.65
C TRP A 182 0.10 4.50 -24.04
N GLN A 183 0.78 3.68 -24.84
CA GLN A 183 1.20 4.05 -26.19
C GLN A 183 0.02 4.18 -27.17
N ALA A 184 -1.09 3.49 -26.91
CA ALA A 184 -2.30 3.57 -27.71
C ALA A 184 -3.18 4.81 -27.40
N ILE A 185 -2.84 5.60 -26.38
CA ILE A 185 -3.58 6.84 -26.09
C ILE A 185 -3.38 7.82 -27.25
N GLU A 186 -4.44 8.07 -28.00
CA GLU A 186 -4.44 9.11 -29.03
C GLU A 186 -4.31 10.48 -28.38
N VAL A 187 -3.28 11.22 -28.79
CA VAL A 187 -3.04 12.59 -28.32
C VAL A 187 -3.24 13.58 -29.45
N SER A 188 -4.05 14.60 -29.20
CA SER A 188 -4.05 15.81 -30.02
C SER A 188 -2.94 16.72 -29.53
N GLY A 189 -1.97 17.04 -30.37
CA GLY A 189 -0.96 18.06 -30.07
C GLY A 189 -1.57 19.47 -29.99
N GLY A 190 -0.86 20.40 -29.37
CA GLY A 190 -1.27 21.80 -29.27
C GLY A 190 -0.66 22.49 -28.05
N GLN A 191 -0.65 23.82 -28.07
CA GLN A 191 -0.29 24.62 -26.89
C GLN A 191 -1.49 24.87 -25.97
N THR A 192 -2.71 24.69 -26.49
CA THR A 192 -3.97 24.87 -25.77
C THR A 192 -4.75 23.56 -25.74
N TYR A 193 -5.50 23.34 -24.66
CA TYR A 193 -6.33 22.15 -24.49
C TYR A 193 -7.75 22.38 -25.03
N SER A 194 -8.21 21.50 -25.91
CA SER A 194 -9.57 21.53 -26.45
C SER A 194 -10.55 20.93 -25.44
N TRP A 195 -11.07 21.77 -24.54
CA TRP A 195 -11.97 21.38 -23.46
C TRP A 195 -13.24 20.68 -23.98
N PRO A 196 -13.42 19.37 -23.73
CA PRO A 196 -14.61 18.66 -24.18
C PRO A 196 -15.79 19.00 -23.27
N LEU A 197 -16.83 19.66 -23.80
CA LEU A 197 -17.99 20.12 -23.02
C LEU A 197 -18.71 19.00 -22.24
N GLY A 198 -18.75 17.78 -22.78
CA GLY A 198 -19.38 16.62 -22.15
C GLY A 198 -18.50 15.85 -21.16
N SER A 199 -17.25 16.28 -20.93
CA SER A 199 -16.32 15.54 -20.06
C SER A 199 -16.69 15.66 -18.59
N THR A 200 -16.94 14.57 -17.89
CA THR A 200 -17.13 14.61 -16.43
C THR A 200 -15.82 14.56 -15.64
N TYR A 201 -14.68 14.42 -16.32
CA TYR A 201 -13.34 14.23 -15.72
C TYR A 201 -12.44 15.46 -15.82
N VAL A 202 -12.43 16.12 -16.97
CA VAL A 202 -11.57 17.28 -17.26
C VAL A 202 -12.43 18.41 -17.78
N GLN A 203 -12.57 19.46 -16.98
CA GLN A 203 -13.47 20.60 -17.21
C GLN A 203 -12.69 21.90 -17.13
N ASN A 204 -13.05 22.89 -17.95
CA ASN A 204 -12.41 24.20 -17.92
C ASN A 204 -12.86 24.95 -16.64
N PRO A 205 -11.98 25.18 -15.65
CA PRO A 205 -12.40 25.77 -14.40
C PRO A 205 -12.68 27.27 -14.55
N PRO A 206 -13.63 27.84 -13.79
CA PRO A 206 -14.05 29.23 -13.94
C PRO A 206 -13.11 30.25 -13.27
N TYR A 207 -11.94 29.84 -12.77
CA TYR A 207 -11.08 30.68 -11.92
C TYR A 207 -10.61 31.98 -12.58
N PHE A 208 -10.45 31.98 -13.90
CA PHE A 208 -10.00 33.13 -14.68
C PHE A 208 -11.12 33.76 -15.51
N LYS A 209 -12.36 33.30 -15.32
CA LYS A 209 -13.50 33.91 -15.97
C LYS A 209 -13.62 35.35 -15.46
N ASP A 210 -13.75 36.29 -16.38
CA ASP A 210 -13.90 37.72 -16.09
C ASP A 210 -12.67 38.34 -15.37
N MET A 211 -11.49 37.69 -15.43
CA MET A 211 -10.25 38.25 -14.91
C MET A 211 -9.74 39.38 -15.80
N GLU A 212 -9.57 40.57 -15.23
CA GLU A 212 -9.07 41.76 -15.91
C GLU A 212 -7.57 41.98 -15.62
N LEU A 213 -6.89 42.77 -16.47
CA LEU A 213 -5.48 43.13 -16.27
C LEU A 213 -5.30 44.16 -15.15
N GLU A 214 -6.30 45.01 -14.94
CA GLU A 214 -6.31 45.99 -13.85
C GLU A 214 -6.83 45.32 -12.58
N ILE A 215 -6.09 45.48 -11.48
CA ILE A 215 -6.44 44.85 -10.20
C ILE A 215 -7.22 45.85 -9.37
N GLU A 216 -8.47 45.52 -9.04
CA GLU A 216 -9.24 46.27 -8.05
C GLU A 216 -8.71 46.04 -6.63
N ALA A 217 -8.78 47.06 -5.78
CA ALA A 217 -8.47 46.91 -4.37
C ALA A 217 -9.46 45.92 -3.70
N PRO A 218 -9.01 45.02 -2.80
CA PRO A 218 -9.89 44.16 -2.03
C PRO A 218 -10.95 44.97 -1.27
N LYS A 219 -12.18 44.47 -1.23
CA LYS A 219 -13.32 45.08 -0.53
C LYS A 219 -13.67 44.25 0.71
N ASP A 220 -14.28 44.89 1.69
CA ASP A 220 -14.76 44.21 2.89
C ASP A 220 -15.84 43.17 2.54
N ILE A 221 -15.78 42.00 3.18
CA ILE A 221 -16.82 40.98 3.08
C ILE A 221 -17.86 41.27 4.17
N GLU A 222 -18.91 42.00 3.81
CA GLU A 222 -19.98 42.37 4.74
C GLU A 222 -21.10 41.31 4.80
N ASN A 223 -21.64 41.07 5.99
CA ASN A 223 -22.80 40.18 6.22
C ASN A 223 -22.62 38.72 5.74
N ALA A 224 -21.38 38.23 5.66
CA ALA A 224 -21.11 36.83 5.33
C ALA A 224 -21.80 35.86 6.30
N ARG A 225 -22.34 34.78 5.74
CA ARG A 225 -22.87 33.66 6.53
C ARG A 225 -21.75 32.68 6.85
N VAL A 226 -21.79 32.12 8.05
CA VAL A 226 -20.90 31.01 8.42
C VAL A 226 -21.32 29.77 7.62
N LEU A 227 -20.47 29.33 6.69
CA LEU A 227 -20.73 28.15 5.86
C LEU A 227 -20.68 26.86 6.69
N ALA A 228 -19.70 26.76 7.58
CA ALA A 228 -19.51 25.66 8.51
C ALA A 228 -18.64 26.09 9.69
N VAL A 229 -18.84 25.45 10.85
CA VAL A 229 -17.98 25.57 12.02
C VAL A 229 -17.32 24.21 12.25
N PHE A 230 -16.01 24.15 12.06
CA PHE A 230 -15.24 22.93 12.22
C PHE A 230 -14.54 22.92 13.59
N GLY A 231 -14.37 21.73 14.16
CA GLY A 231 -13.51 21.52 15.33
C GLY A 231 -12.04 21.31 14.92
N ASP A 232 -11.28 20.74 15.84
CA ASP A 232 -9.90 20.30 15.62
C ASP A 232 -9.81 18.94 14.90
#